data_AF-A0A7S2GW84-F1
#
_entry.id   AF-A0A7S2GW84-F1
#
_cell.length_a   1.000
_cell.length_b   1.000
_cell.length_c   1.000
_cell.angle_alpha   90.00
_cell.angle_beta   90.00
_cell.angle_gamma   90.00
#
_symmetry.space_group_name_H-M   'P 1'
#
loop_
_entity.id
_entity.type
_entity.pdbx_description
1 polymer ?
#
loop_
_entity_poly.entity_id
_entity_poly.type
_entity_poly.pdbx_seq_one_letter_code
_entity_poly.pdbx_strand_id
1 'polypeptide(L)'
;AKKQAVEADQARIAKEEVETKAIASNAKAELDVVMPMLNSALAAVDKLEKGDISEVKNFTKPPALVVLTLSAVMILFNKPTDWANAKKALGAADFLSNVKNYDKDNIKDSVVRKLQKYIQDPISRS
;
A
#
# COMPACT_ATOMS: atom_id res chain seq x y z
N ALA A 1 21.18 51.95 11.97
CA ALA A 1 20.10 51.21 12.65
C ALA A 1 19.20 50.44 11.68
N LYS A 2 18.47 51.08 10.74
CA LYS A 2 17.49 50.38 9.87
C LYS A 2 18.07 49.37 8.87
N LYS A 3 19.29 49.56 8.34
CA LYS A 3 19.91 48.61 7.38
C LYS A 3 20.29 47.25 8.00
N GLN A 4 20.83 47.26 9.22
CA GLN A 4 21.21 46.01 9.93
C GLN A 4 20.02 45.15 10.32
N ALA A 5 18.86 45.75 10.62
CA ALA A 5 17.66 45.00 10.94
C ALA A 5 17.08 44.24 9.73
N VAL A 6 17.14 44.86 8.54
CA VAL A 6 16.65 44.25 7.28
C VAL A 6 17.55 43.10 6.81
N GLU A 7 18.88 43.24 6.94
CA GLU A 7 19.83 42.16 6.63
C GLU A 7 19.70 40.97 7.60
N ALA A 8 19.47 41.23 8.88
CA ALA A 8 19.26 40.17 9.87
C ALA A 8 17.95 39.41 9.63
N ASP A 9 16.86 40.11 9.28
CA ASP A 9 15.59 39.46 8.94
C ASP A 9 15.65 38.71 7.60
N GLN A 10 16.37 39.22 6.60
CA GLN A 10 16.59 38.51 5.34
C GLN A 10 17.39 37.21 5.53
N ALA A 11 18.40 37.23 6.40
CA ALA A 11 19.17 36.03 6.73
C ALA A 11 18.32 34.98 7.48
N ARG A 12 17.39 35.41 8.34
CA ARG A 12 16.48 34.51 9.06
C ARG A 12 15.43 33.90 8.12
N ILE A 13 14.81 34.71 7.27
CA ILE A 13 13.82 34.26 6.28
C ILE A 13 14.46 33.28 5.28
N ALA A 14 15.67 33.57 4.79
CA ALA A 14 16.36 32.66 3.87
C ALA A 14 16.66 31.29 4.49
N LYS A 15 16.96 31.25 5.80
CA LYS A 15 17.24 29.99 6.52
C LYS A 15 15.96 29.18 6.76
N GLU A 16 14.87 29.83 7.16
CA GLU A 16 13.54 29.22 7.30
C GLU A 16 13.01 28.72 5.94
N GLU A 17 13.24 29.44 4.84
CA GLU A 17 12.80 29.05 3.50
C GLU A 17 13.51 27.78 2.99
N VAL A 18 14.79 27.61 3.35
CA VAL A 18 15.58 26.40 3.01
C VAL A 18 15.10 25.19 3.81
N GLU A 19 14.85 25.34 5.12
CA GLU A 19 14.33 24.25 5.95
C GLU A 19 12.92 23.82 5.50
N THR A 20 12.06 24.79 5.17
CA THR A 20 10.69 24.51 4.70
C THR A 20 10.69 23.83 3.32
N LYS A 21 11.56 24.27 2.39
CA LYS A 21 11.72 23.62 1.07
C LYS A 21 12.28 22.20 1.19
N ALA A 22 13.19 21.96 2.13
CA ALA A 22 13.75 20.62 2.35
C ALA A 22 12.68 19.63 2.85
N ILE A 23 11.84 20.04 3.81
CA ILE A 23 10.74 19.22 4.31
C ILE A 23 9.71 18.96 3.21
N ALA A 24 9.34 19.98 2.44
CA ALA A 24 8.41 19.85 1.32
C ALA A 24 8.95 18.94 0.20
N SER A 25 10.26 19.01 -0.07
CA SER A 25 10.91 18.18 -1.09
C SER A 25 10.96 16.70 -0.68
N ASN A 26 11.23 16.39 0.59
CA ASN A 26 11.24 15.01 1.07
C ASN A 26 9.84 14.38 1.02
N ALA A 27 8.81 15.10 1.47
CA ALA A 27 7.43 14.60 1.39
C ALA A 27 6.98 14.36 -0.06
N LYS A 28 7.40 15.23 -0.99
CA LYS A 28 7.09 15.09 -2.41
C LYS A 28 7.82 13.90 -3.05
N ALA A 29 9.08 13.66 -2.67
CA ALA A 29 9.85 12.53 -3.17
C ALA A 29 9.27 11.18 -2.73
N GLU A 30 8.81 11.05 -1.47
CA GLU A 30 8.11 9.84 -1.02
C GLU A 30 6.78 9.66 -1.75
N LEU A 31 6.03 10.74 -1.95
CA LEU A 31 4.76 10.71 -2.67
C LEU A 31 4.95 10.28 -4.14
N ASP A 32 5.95 10.81 -4.82
CA ASP A 32 6.26 10.51 -6.22
C ASP A 32 6.73 9.06 -6.42
N VAL A 33 7.24 8.40 -5.38
CA VAL A 33 7.58 6.96 -5.40
C VAL A 33 6.37 6.10 -5.09
N VAL A 34 5.51 6.51 -4.15
CA VAL A 34 4.35 5.71 -3.72
C VAL A 34 3.21 5.74 -4.74
N MET A 35 2.99 6.87 -5.42
CA MET A 35 1.95 7.02 -6.45
C MET A 35 2.09 6.04 -7.63
N PRO A 36 3.25 5.86 -8.28
CA PRO A 36 3.40 4.89 -9.36
C PRO A 36 3.25 3.45 -8.87
N MET A 37 3.71 3.12 -7.65
CA MET A 37 3.50 1.80 -7.06
C MET A 37 2.00 1.52 -6.82
N LEU A 38 1.27 2.51 -6.30
CA LEU A 38 -0.17 2.41 -6.08
C LEU A 38 -0.94 2.26 -7.39
N ASN A 39 -0.63 3.08 -8.40
CA ASN A 39 -1.26 2.98 -9.72
C ASN A 39 -0.98 1.64 -10.40
N SER A 40 0.24 1.12 -10.27
CA SER A 40 0.59 -0.21 -10.79
C SER A 40 -0.19 -1.31 -10.06
N ALA A 41 -0.35 -1.21 -8.75
CA ALA A 41 -1.15 -2.17 -7.98
C ALA A 41 -2.64 -2.13 -8.38
N LEU A 42 -3.21 -0.92 -8.56
CA LEU A 42 -4.59 -0.75 -9.02
C LEU A 42 -4.78 -1.33 -10.43
N ALA A 43 -3.85 -1.05 -11.36
CA ALA A 43 -3.90 -1.59 -12.71
C ALA A 43 -3.78 -3.13 -12.74
N ALA A 44 -2.97 -3.71 -11.85
CA ALA A 44 -2.86 -5.16 -11.72
C ALA A 44 -4.15 -5.78 -11.15
N VAL A 45 -4.78 -5.14 -10.17
CA VAL A 45 -6.07 -5.56 -9.62
C VAL A 45 -7.17 -5.47 -10.68
N ASP A 46 -7.17 -4.44 -11.53
CA ASP A 46 -8.15 -4.31 -12.61
C ASP A 46 -8.00 -5.39 -13.69
N LYS A 47 -6.76 -5.81 -13.97
CA LYS A 47 -6.44 -6.89 -14.92
C LYS A 47 -6.77 -8.29 -14.41
N LEU A 48 -7.08 -8.48 -13.12
CA LEU A 48 -7.48 -9.80 -12.62
C LEU A 48 -8.77 -10.25 -13.29
N GLU A 49 -8.72 -11.43 -13.90
CA GLU A 49 -9.85 -12.09 -14.52
C GLU A 49 -10.27 -13.36 -13.76
N LYS A 50 -11.45 -13.90 -14.09
CA LYS A 50 -11.96 -15.12 -13.45
C LYS A 50 -11.05 -16.34 -13.69
N GLY A 51 -10.29 -16.35 -14.79
CA GLY A 51 -9.30 -17.38 -15.10
C GLY A 51 -8.18 -17.43 -14.06
N ASP A 52 -7.55 -16.28 -13.77
CA ASP A 52 -6.46 -16.16 -12.80
C ASP A 52 -6.88 -16.62 -11.40
N ILE A 53 -8.08 -16.24 -10.96
CA ILE A 53 -8.63 -16.66 -9.67
C ILE A 53 -8.85 -18.18 -9.62
N SER A 54 -9.29 -18.77 -10.75
CA SER A 54 -9.51 -20.21 -10.86
C SER A 54 -8.20 -20.99 -10.84
N GLU A 55 -7.14 -20.47 -11.47
CA GLU A 55 -5.79 -21.05 -11.40
C GLU A 55 -5.26 -21.05 -9.97
N VAL A 56 -5.34 -19.90 -9.29
CA VAL A 56 -4.89 -19.77 -7.90
C VAL A 56 -5.66 -20.72 -6.98
N LYS A 57 -6.98 -20.82 -7.15
CA LYS A 57 -7.83 -21.75 -6.37
C LYS A 57 -7.44 -23.21 -6.58
N ASN A 58 -6.98 -23.58 -7.77
CA ASN A 58 -6.62 -24.95 -8.11
C ASN A 58 -5.27 -25.40 -7.53
N PHE A 59 -4.48 -24.48 -6.97
CA PHE A 59 -3.29 -24.88 -6.22
C PHE A 59 -3.64 -25.80 -5.05
N THR A 60 -3.13 -27.03 -5.12
CA THR A 60 -3.21 -28.01 -4.03
C THR A 60 -2.21 -27.66 -2.93
N LYS A 61 -1.03 -27.16 -3.33
CA LYS A 61 0.00 -26.59 -2.47
C LYS A 61 0.43 -25.24 -3.04
N PRO A 62 -0.15 -24.12 -2.59
CA PRO A 62 0.17 -22.80 -3.13
C PRO A 62 1.63 -22.42 -2.85
N PRO A 63 2.31 -21.73 -3.78
CA PRO A 63 3.61 -21.12 -3.52
C PRO A 63 3.56 -20.15 -2.33
N ALA A 64 4.68 -19.97 -1.62
CA ALA A 64 4.75 -19.12 -0.43
C ALA A 64 4.29 -17.68 -0.72
N LEU A 65 4.65 -17.12 -1.87
CA LEU A 65 4.23 -15.79 -2.29
C LEU A 65 2.71 -15.68 -2.47
N VAL A 66 2.07 -16.70 -3.03
CA VAL A 66 0.61 -16.74 -3.21
C VAL A 66 -0.12 -16.82 -1.87
N VAL A 67 0.43 -17.59 -0.92
CA VAL A 67 -0.11 -17.64 0.44
C VAL A 67 0.04 -16.27 1.10
N LEU A 68 1.21 -15.65 1.01
CA LEU A 68 1.49 -14.35 1.63
C LEU A 68 0.56 -13.25 1.10
N THR A 69 0.41 -13.14 -0.23
CA THR A 69 -0.45 -12.13 -0.86
C THR A 69 -1.91 -12.36 -0.50
N LEU A 70 -2.39 -13.61 -0.55
CA LEU A 70 -3.78 -13.91 -0.24
C LEU A 70 -4.07 -13.77 1.26
N SER A 71 -3.14 -14.13 2.15
CA SER A 71 -3.26 -13.86 3.58
C SER A 71 -3.38 -12.36 3.85
N ALA A 72 -2.58 -11.51 3.19
CA ALA A 72 -2.71 -10.05 3.30
C ALA A 72 -4.10 -9.56 2.85
N VAL A 73 -4.62 -10.08 1.73
CA VAL A 73 -5.99 -9.78 1.26
C VAL A 73 -7.04 -10.21 2.30
N MET A 74 -6.89 -11.38 2.92
CA MET A 74 -7.82 -11.83 3.97
C MET A 74 -7.81 -10.92 5.21
N ILE A 75 -6.66 -10.33 5.57
CA ILE A 75 -6.56 -9.35 6.66
C ILE A 75 -7.33 -8.07 6.32
N LEU A 76 -7.28 -7.60 5.06
CA LEU A 76 -8.05 -6.44 4.60
C LEU A 76 -9.55 -6.65 4.80
N PHE A 77 -10.04 -7.87 4.52
CA PHE A 77 -11.45 -8.24 4.74
C PHE A 77 -11.76 -8.70 6.18
N ASN A 78 -10.81 -8.59 7.11
CA ASN A 78 -10.91 -9.07 8.49
C ASN A 78 -11.39 -10.54 8.57
N LYS A 79 -10.89 -11.38 7.67
CA LYS A 79 -11.15 -12.82 7.61
C LYS A 79 -9.94 -13.63 8.07
N PRO A 80 -10.11 -14.92 8.41
CA PRO A 80 -9.00 -15.81 8.76
C PRO A 80 -7.97 -15.91 7.61
N THR A 81 -6.69 -15.86 7.95
CA THR A 81 -5.58 -15.81 6.97
C THR A 81 -5.13 -17.18 6.45
N ASP A 82 -5.78 -18.26 6.89
CA ASP A 82 -5.46 -19.61 6.48
C ASP A 82 -5.90 -19.89 5.03
N TRP A 83 -5.11 -20.72 4.35
CA TRP A 83 -5.34 -21.07 2.95
C TRP A 83 -6.73 -21.68 2.70
N ALA A 84 -7.28 -22.44 3.64
CA ALA A 84 -8.59 -23.08 3.46
C ALA A 84 -9.72 -22.04 3.39
N ASN A 85 -9.72 -21.05 4.29
CA ASN A 85 -10.68 -19.95 4.27
C ASN A 85 -10.42 -19.01 3.09
N ALA A 86 -9.16 -18.79 2.74
CA ALA A 86 -8.80 -17.96 1.60
C ALA A 86 -9.24 -18.58 0.27
N LYS A 87 -9.09 -19.90 0.11
CA LYS A 87 -9.60 -20.67 -1.03
C LYS A 87 -11.12 -20.65 -1.13
N LYS A 88 -11.83 -20.66 0.00
CA LYS A 88 -13.30 -20.46 0.01
C LYS A 88 -13.67 -19.06 -0.45
N ALA A 89 -12.96 -18.03 0.02
CA ALA A 89 -13.17 -16.65 -0.40
C ALA A 89 -12.93 -16.47 -1.90
N LEU A 90 -11.85 -17.03 -2.45
CA LEU A 90 -11.58 -17.04 -3.90
C LEU A 90 -12.67 -17.71 -4.73
N GLY A 91 -13.41 -18.65 -4.12
CA GLY A 91 -14.53 -19.33 -4.77
C GLY A 91 -15.83 -18.53 -4.80
N ALA A 92 -15.91 -17.42 -4.09
CA ALA A 92 -17.10 -16.59 -4.03
C ALA A 92 -17.25 -15.77 -5.32
N ALA A 93 -18.46 -15.74 -5.90
CA ALA A 93 -18.72 -15.08 -7.18
C ALA A 93 -18.48 -13.56 -7.13
N ASP A 94 -18.59 -12.98 -5.94
CA ASP A 94 -18.40 -11.57 -5.63
C ASP A 94 -16.97 -11.23 -5.19
N PHE A 95 -16.07 -12.21 -5.02
CA PHE A 95 -14.71 -11.98 -4.52
C PHE A 95 -13.96 -10.91 -5.32
N LEU A 96 -13.93 -11.05 -6.64
CA LEU A 96 -13.22 -10.12 -7.52
C LEU A 96 -13.84 -8.71 -7.45
N SER A 97 -15.16 -8.62 -7.34
CA SER A 97 -15.88 -7.35 -7.16
C SER A 97 -15.55 -6.72 -5.81
N ASN A 98 -15.51 -7.51 -4.74
CA ASN A 98 -15.18 -7.04 -3.40
C ASN A 98 -13.72 -6.54 -3.31
N VAL A 99 -12.80 -7.18 -4.02
CA VAL A 99 -11.39 -6.74 -4.12
C VAL A 99 -11.29 -5.42 -4.88
N LYS A 100 -11.96 -5.30 -6.03
CA LYS A 100 -11.94 -4.07 -6.86
C LYS A 100 -12.61 -2.88 -6.18
N ASN A 101 -13.68 -3.12 -5.42
CA ASN A 101 -14.47 -2.09 -4.75
C ASN A 101 -14.12 -1.94 -3.25
N TYR A 102 -12.96 -2.43 -2.81
CA TYR A 102 -12.58 -2.34 -1.40
C TYR A 102 -12.44 -0.88 -0.95
N ASP A 103 -13.06 -0.53 0.18
CA ASP A 103 -12.97 0.78 0.80
C ASP A 103 -11.59 0.98 1.44
N LYS A 104 -10.68 1.55 0.64
CA LYS A 104 -9.30 1.86 1.03
C LYS A 104 -9.18 3.09 1.94
N ASP A 105 -10.22 3.89 2.06
CA ASP A 105 -10.20 5.14 2.84
C ASP A 105 -10.60 4.90 4.31
N ASN A 106 -11.21 3.74 4.61
CA ASN A 106 -11.66 3.37 5.95
C ASN A 106 -10.99 2.10 6.50
N ILE A 107 -9.68 1.97 6.32
CA ILE A 107 -8.91 0.84 6.87
C ILE A 107 -8.55 1.12 8.33
N LYS A 108 -8.97 0.24 9.24
CA LYS A 108 -8.63 0.34 10.67
C LYS A 108 -7.11 0.24 10.87
N ASP A 109 -6.54 1.06 11.76
CA ASP A 109 -5.12 1.02 12.13
C ASP A 109 -4.63 -0.38 12.55
N SER A 110 -5.49 -1.17 13.20
CA SER A 110 -5.16 -2.54 13.60
C SER A 110 -4.95 -3.48 12.40
N VAL A 111 -5.63 -3.23 11.28
CA VAL A 111 -5.45 -3.93 10.00
C VAL A 111 -4.15 -3.46 9.34
N VAL A 112 -3.90 -2.15 9.30
CA VAL A 112 -2.66 -1.57 8.75
C VAL A 112 -1.42 -2.12 9.46
N ARG A 113 -1.42 -2.16 10.79
CA ARG A 113 -0.30 -2.72 11.58
C ARG A 113 -0.06 -4.21 11.31
N LYS A 114 -1.14 -4.97 11.08
CA LYS A 114 -1.02 -6.40 10.71
C LYS A 114 -0.43 -6.53 9.30
N LEU A 115 -0.86 -5.70 8.35
CA LEU A 115 -0.37 -5.68 6.97
C LEU A 115 1.08 -5.24 6.86
N GLN A 116 1.57 -4.33 7.70
CA GLN A 116 2.97 -3.91 7.69
C GLN A 116 3.94 -5.08 7.79
N LYS A 117 3.58 -6.14 8.54
CA LYS A 117 4.41 -7.36 8.65
C LYS A 117 4.54 -8.11 7.32
N TYR A 118 3.52 -8.05 6.47
CA TYR A 118 3.51 -8.69 5.15
C TYR A 118 4.21 -7.85 4.09
N ILE A 119 4.20 -6.51 4.23
CA ILE A 119 4.88 -5.56 3.33
C ILE A 119 6.39 -5.47 3.64
N GLN A 120 6.76 -5.70 4.90
CA GLN A 120 8.15 -5.78 5.35
C GLN A 120 8.75 -7.17 5.19
N ASP A 121 7.94 -8.18 4.86
CA ASP A 121 8.42 -9.55 4.61
C ASP A 121 9.36 -9.51 3.38
N PRO A 122 10.62 -10.00 3.50
CA PRO A 122 11.56 -10.04 2.39
C PRO A 122 11.02 -10.76 1.15
N ILE A 123 10.10 -11.70 1.34
CA ILE A 123 9.47 -12.47 0.26
C ILE A 123 8.52 -11.59 -0.58
N SER A 124 7.99 -10.49 -0.04
CA SER A 124 7.09 -9.59 -0.78
C SER A 124 7.81 -8.55 -1.65
N ARG A 125 9.14 -8.43 -1.52
CA ARG A 125 9.96 -7.39 -2.18
C ARG A 125 10.77 -7.93 -3.37
N SER A 126 10.67 -9.21 -3.69
CA SER A 126 11.39 -9.89 -4.78
C SER A 126 10.71 -9.72 -6.12
#